data_AF-A0A944D8I0-F1
#
_entry.id   AF-A0A944D8I0-F1
#
_cell.length_a   1.000
_cell.length_b   1.000
_cell.length_c   1.000
_cell.angle_alpha   90.00
_cell.angle_beta   90.00
_cell.angle_gamma   90.00
#
_symmetry.space_group_name_H-M   'P 1'
#
loop_
_entity.id
_entity.type
_entity.pdbx_description
1 polymer ?
#
loop_
_entity_poly.entity_id
_entity_poly.type
_entity_poly.pdbx_seq_one_letter_code
_entity_poly.pdbx_strand_id
1 'polypeptide(L)'
;MKIPNVLPITAEQSRAARFQLGLTQAELIANSELPGWKLKQFETGRFVPDIPFLESLRDYFQEKGIQFGDQPTARLKTATNSNHAESQLIGQQPRMGFFVTDEVPADVVQSLLERMTANDERIGELMDGRVESGWFSEFDEDTEAKVRQLAAALAENYILFCSLQGRNPLIRPAKGHKTLADVIASVYVESPAFALINGPHDADGSAEEAQDTEGVA
;
A
#
# COMPACT_ATOMS: atom_id res chain seq x y z
N MET A 1 4.25 12.97 -35.77
CA MET A 1 3.88 13.48 -34.44
C MET A 1 5.11 13.36 -33.55
N LYS A 2 5.55 14.45 -32.91
CA LYS A 2 6.70 14.43 -32.00
C LYS A 2 6.23 13.79 -30.70
N ILE A 3 6.79 12.64 -30.35
CA ILE A 3 6.61 12.04 -29.02
C ILE A 3 7.31 13.00 -28.05
N PRO A 4 6.61 13.62 -27.08
CA PRO A 4 7.26 14.47 -26.10
C PRO A 4 8.28 13.63 -25.32
N ASN A 5 9.48 14.16 -25.18
CA ASN A 5 10.63 13.44 -24.61
C ASN A 5 10.52 13.26 -23.08
N VAL A 6 9.47 13.81 -22.47
CA VAL A 6 9.19 13.79 -21.03
C VAL A 6 7.69 13.62 -20.84
N LEU A 7 7.30 12.63 -20.05
CA LEU A 7 5.91 12.43 -19.65
C LEU A 7 5.51 13.48 -18.60
N PRO A 8 4.29 14.05 -18.65
CA PRO A 8 3.82 15.00 -17.65
C PRO A 8 3.87 14.45 -16.21
N ILE A 9 3.54 13.16 -16.06
CA ILE A 9 3.65 12.40 -14.82
C ILE A 9 3.92 10.94 -15.16
N THR A 10 4.77 10.28 -14.39
CA THR A 10 5.04 8.84 -14.50
C THR A 10 4.10 8.03 -13.59
N ALA A 11 3.96 6.73 -13.85
CA ALA A 11 3.14 5.85 -13.01
C ALA A 11 3.65 5.81 -11.55
N GLU A 12 4.97 5.87 -11.36
CA GLU A 12 5.60 5.95 -10.05
C GLU A 12 5.31 7.29 -9.35
N GLN A 13 5.42 8.41 -10.07
CA GLN A 13 5.07 9.73 -9.53
C GLN A 13 3.59 9.84 -9.17
N SER A 14 2.68 9.25 -9.95
CA SER A 14 1.25 9.18 -9.62
C SER A 14 1.01 8.43 -8.31
N ARG A 15 1.62 7.25 -8.17
CA ARG A 15 1.50 6.44 -6.95
C ARG A 15 2.10 7.14 -5.73
N ALA A 16 3.26 7.77 -5.88
CA ALA A 16 3.91 8.54 -4.83
C ALA A 16 3.08 9.77 -4.42
N ALA A 17 2.51 10.50 -5.38
CA ALA A 17 1.61 11.63 -5.10
C ALA A 17 0.34 11.18 -4.37
N ARG A 18 -0.25 10.07 -4.82
CA ARG A 18 -1.40 9.44 -4.16
C ARG A 18 -1.09 9.05 -2.71
N PHE A 19 0.08 8.47 -2.48
CA PHE A 19 0.57 8.15 -1.13
C PHE A 19 0.76 9.42 -0.26
N GLN A 20 1.38 10.47 -0.80
CA GLN A 20 1.56 11.75 -0.08
C GLN A 20 0.24 12.40 0.33
N LEU A 21 -0.82 12.22 -0.47
CA LEU A 21 -2.17 12.71 -0.18
C LEU A 21 -3.00 11.75 0.69
N GLY A 22 -2.49 10.56 0.99
CA GLY A 22 -3.23 9.53 1.73
C GLY A 22 -4.46 8.99 0.98
N LEU A 23 -4.44 9.01 -0.35
CA LEU A 23 -5.55 8.57 -1.18
C LEU A 23 -5.40 7.10 -1.59
N THR A 24 -6.50 6.34 -1.56
CA THR A 24 -6.59 5.05 -2.23
C THR A 24 -6.75 5.22 -3.74
N GLN A 25 -6.47 4.17 -4.51
CA GLN A 25 -6.68 4.22 -5.96
C GLN A 25 -8.18 4.45 -6.30
N ALA A 26 -9.09 3.86 -5.52
CA ALA A 26 -10.53 4.06 -5.69
C ALA A 26 -10.94 5.52 -5.43
N GLU A 27 -10.42 6.13 -4.36
CA GLU A 27 -10.68 7.56 -4.06
C GLU A 27 -10.10 8.48 -5.13
N LEU A 28 -8.90 8.18 -5.65
CA LEU A 28 -8.34 8.94 -6.77
C LEU A 28 -9.25 8.86 -8.00
N ILE A 29 -9.77 7.68 -8.34
CA ILE A 29 -10.70 7.51 -9.47
C ILE A 29 -12.00 8.29 -9.24
N ALA A 30 -12.55 8.23 -8.02
CA ALA A 30 -13.78 8.94 -7.67
C ALA A 30 -13.60 10.47 -7.70
N ASN A 31 -12.44 10.96 -7.26
CA ASN A 31 -12.20 12.39 -7.03
C ASN A 31 -11.56 13.11 -8.23
N SER A 32 -10.87 12.41 -9.12
CA SER A 32 -10.19 13.02 -10.28
C SER A 32 -11.07 13.10 -11.53
N GLU A 33 -12.25 12.48 -11.52
CA GLU A 33 -13.12 12.32 -12.70
C GLU A 33 -12.44 11.63 -13.90
N LEU A 34 -11.27 11.01 -13.68
CA LEU A 34 -10.52 10.32 -14.72
C LEU A 34 -11.06 8.91 -14.96
N PRO A 35 -11.00 8.38 -16.19
CA PRO A 35 -11.42 7.01 -16.48
C PRO A 35 -10.68 5.98 -15.62
N GLY A 36 -11.38 5.37 -14.67
CA GLY A 36 -10.76 4.53 -13.64
C GLY A 36 -10.00 3.31 -14.15
N TRP A 37 -10.49 2.67 -15.22
CA TRP A 37 -9.78 1.55 -15.86
C TRP A 37 -8.42 1.99 -16.42
N LYS A 38 -8.32 3.22 -16.93
CA LYS A 38 -7.12 3.80 -17.52
C LYS A 38 -6.10 4.16 -16.44
N LEU A 39 -6.59 4.72 -15.34
CA LEU A 39 -5.78 5.03 -14.15
C LEU A 39 -5.21 3.75 -13.51
N LYS A 40 -6.02 2.70 -13.37
CA LYS A 40 -5.59 1.41 -12.83
C LYS A 40 -4.51 0.77 -13.71
N GLN A 41 -4.70 0.74 -15.03
CA GLN A 41 -3.69 0.19 -15.94
C GLN A 41 -2.41 1.04 -16.01
N PHE A 42 -2.54 2.35 -15.83
CA PHE A 42 -1.41 3.26 -15.75
C PHE A 42 -0.55 3.04 -14.51
N GLU A 43 -1.16 3.06 -13.32
CA GLU A 43 -0.41 2.91 -12.06
C GLU A 43 0.24 1.52 -11.93
N THR A 44 -0.33 0.49 -12.58
CA THR A 44 0.25 -0.86 -12.65
C THR A 44 1.33 -1.01 -13.73
N GLY A 45 1.65 0.04 -14.49
CA GLY A 45 2.64 0.03 -15.56
C GLY A 45 2.26 -0.79 -16.79
N ARG A 46 1.01 -1.28 -16.87
CA ARG A 46 0.52 -2.11 -17.98
C ARG A 46 0.12 -1.30 -19.21
N PHE A 47 -0.07 0.01 -19.03
CA PHE A 47 -0.54 0.92 -20.06
C PHE A 47 0.05 2.32 -19.84
N VAL A 48 0.41 3.02 -20.91
CA VAL A 48 0.79 4.43 -20.87
C VAL A 48 -0.32 5.25 -21.53
N PRO A 49 -1.11 6.03 -20.77
CA PRO A 49 -2.09 6.97 -21.28
C PRO A 49 -1.53 8.00 -22.26
N ASP A 50 -2.45 8.65 -22.97
CA ASP A 50 -2.14 9.83 -23.77
C ASP A 50 -1.82 11.05 -22.90
N ILE A 51 -1.17 12.03 -23.51
CA ILE A 51 -0.69 13.26 -22.84
C ILE A 51 -1.81 14.02 -22.12
N PRO A 52 -3.01 14.23 -22.70
CA PRO A 52 -4.08 14.96 -22.00
C PRO A 52 -4.49 14.29 -20.68
N PHE A 53 -4.53 12.95 -20.65
CA PHE A 53 -4.84 12.24 -19.41
C PHE A 53 -3.74 12.44 -18.36
N LEU A 54 -2.47 12.38 -18.76
CA LEU A 54 -1.34 12.57 -17.86
C LEU A 54 -1.26 14.01 -17.34
N GLU A 55 -1.61 14.99 -18.16
CA GLU A 55 -1.75 16.40 -17.75
C GLU A 55 -2.86 16.56 -16.73
N SER A 56 -4.08 16.07 -17.00
CA SER A 56 -5.19 16.15 -16.04
C SER A 56 -4.88 15.46 -14.71
N LEU A 57 -4.16 14.33 -14.75
CA LEU A 57 -3.72 13.64 -13.54
C LEU A 57 -2.66 14.44 -12.76
N ARG A 58 -1.71 15.06 -13.47
CA ARG A 58 -0.71 15.96 -12.85
C ARG A 58 -1.40 17.18 -12.22
N ASP A 59 -2.33 17.80 -12.94
CA ASP A 59 -3.09 18.97 -12.50
C ASP A 59 -3.90 18.66 -11.24
N TYR A 60 -4.59 17.51 -11.21
CA TYR A 60 -5.31 17.06 -10.02
C TYR A 60 -4.40 17.02 -8.78
N PHE A 61 -3.22 16.41 -8.90
CA PHE A 61 -2.28 16.34 -7.79
C PHE A 61 -1.67 17.71 -7.42
N GLN A 62 -1.39 18.56 -8.41
CA GLN A 62 -0.90 19.92 -8.19
C GLN A 62 -1.93 20.81 -7.48
N GLU A 63 -3.20 20.69 -7.82
CA GLU A 63 -4.31 21.36 -7.12
C GLU A 63 -4.37 20.95 -5.65
N LYS A 64 -4.04 19.69 -5.34
CA LYS A 64 -3.93 19.17 -3.96
C LYS A 64 -2.60 19.51 -3.28
N GLY A 65 -1.72 20.28 -3.92
CA GLY A 65 -0.47 20.78 -3.35
C GLY A 65 0.76 19.91 -3.60
N ILE A 66 0.68 18.89 -4.46
CA ILE A 66 1.84 18.07 -4.84
C ILE A 66 2.64 18.80 -5.92
N GLN A 67 3.93 18.99 -5.68
CA GLN A 67 4.84 19.58 -6.66
C GLN A 67 5.65 18.51 -7.36
N PHE A 68 5.49 18.41 -8.69
CA PHE A 68 6.36 17.59 -9.53
C PHE A 68 7.51 18.46 -10.02
N GLY A 69 8.74 18.14 -9.61
CA GLY A 69 9.93 18.84 -10.11
C GLY A 69 10.22 18.46 -11.56
N ASP A 70 10.64 19.44 -12.37
CA ASP A 70 11.09 19.23 -13.75
C ASP A 70 12.53 18.67 -13.81
N GLN A 71 12.84 17.67 -12.98
CA GLN A 71 14.15 17.02 -12.94
C GLN A 71 14.10 15.67 -13.66
N PRO A 72 15.01 15.41 -14.61
CA PRO A 72 15.21 14.08 -15.15
C PRO A 72 15.73 13.17 -14.02
N THR A 73 15.11 11.99 -13.93
CA THR A 73 15.47 10.83 -13.09
C THR A 73 16.83 10.91 -12.38
N ALA A 74 16.81 11.22 -11.08
CA ALA A 74 17.87 10.88 -10.14
C ALA A 74 17.36 10.99 -8.69
N ARG A 75 17.33 9.83 -8.01
CA ARG A 75 17.39 9.54 -6.57
C ARG A 75 16.78 10.56 -5.57
N LEU A 76 15.94 10.01 -4.69
CA LEU A 76 15.45 10.61 -3.44
C LEU A 76 16.46 11.60 -2.84
N LYS A 77 16.03 12.84 -2.70
CA LYS A 77 16.55 13.75 -1.69
C LYS A 77 15.42 14.12 -0.75
N THR A 78 15.53 13.62 0.47
CA THR A 78 14.91 14.16 1.69
C THR A 78 14.98 15.68 1.68
N ALA A 79 13.81 16.33 1.69
CA ALA A 79 13.72 17.78 1.78
C ALA A 79 13.56 18.20 3.24
N THR A 80 14.67 18.68 3.78
CA THR A 80 14.81 19.45 5.01
C THR A 80 14.06 20.79 4.92
N ASN A 81 13.38 21.14 6.01
CA ASN A 81 12.86 22.44 6.45
C ASN A 81 12.90 23.65 5.49
N SER A 82 11.74 24.28 5.32
CA SER A 82 11.65 25.71 5.07
C SER A 82 10.50 26.34 5.86
N ASN A 83 10.87 27.27 6.75
CA ASN A 83 9.98 28.20 7.42
C ASN A 83 9.30 29.11 6.39
N HIS A 84 7.97 29.15 6.38
CA HIS A 84 7.23 30.34 5.97
C HIS A 84 6.03 30.52 6.90
N ALA A 85 6.05 31.63 7.63
CA ALA A 85 4.88 32.20 8.26
C ALA A 85 4.05 32.91 7.18
N GLU A 86 2.78 32.53 7.02
CA GLU A 86 1.63 33.44 7.00
C GLU A 86 0.31 32.69 6.75
N SER A 87 -0.59 32.83 7.74
CA SER A 87 -2.05 32.81 7.71
C SER A 87 -2.76 31.99 6.62
N GLN A 88 -3.20 30.76 6.94
CA GLN A 88 -4.26 30.10 6.19
C GLN A 88 -5.22 29.35 7.12
N LEU A 89 -6.50 29.47 6.77
CA LEU A 89 -7.68 28.79 7.31
C LEU A 89 -7.35 27.33 7.64
N ILE A 90 -7.97 26.79 8.70
CA ILE A 90 -7.85 25.38 9.10
C ILE A 90 -8.41 24.49 7.98
N GLY A 91 -7.61 24.23 6.96
CA GLY A 91 -7.79 23.13 6.03
C GLY A 91 -7.37 21.88 6.78
N GLN A 92 -8.31 20.95 6.98
CA GLN A 92 -7.98 19.61 7.42
C GLN A 92 -7.12 18.98 6.32
N GLN A 93 -5.80 19.07 6.46
CA GLN A 93 -4.90 18.23 5.70
C GLN A 93 -5.03 16.80 6.23
N PRO A 94 -5.21 15.79 5.35
CA PRO A 94 -5.05 14.39 5.74
C PRO A 94 -3.60 14.19 6.12
N ARG A 95 -3.29 14.34 7.42
CA ARG A 95 -2.07 13.79 7.97
C ARG A 95 -2.32 12.30 8.07
N MET A 96 -1.46 11.49 7.47
CA MET A 96 -1.30 10.09 7.90
C MET A 96 -1.17 10.14 9.42
N GLY A 97 -2.23 9.78 10.14
CA GLY A 97 -2.28 9.86 11.61
C GLY A 97 -1.36 8.84 12.28
N PHE A 98 -0.50 8.18 11.51
CA PHE A 98 0.36 7.09 11.93
C PHE A 98 1.68 7.15 11.17
N PHE A 99 2.74 6.73 11.85
CA PHE A 99 4.09 6.68 11.31
C PHE A 99 4.28 5.39 10.52
N VAL A 100 4.89 5.48 9.34
CA VAL A 100 5.42 4.33 8.61
C VAL A 100 6.93 4.33 8.80
N THR A 101 7.53 3.20 9.13
CA THR A 101 8.98 3.08 9.29
C THR A 101 9.69 3.16 7.94
N ASP A 102 10.87 3.77 7.89
CA ASP A 102 11.73 3.78 6.69
C ASP A 102 12.38 2.40 6.41
N GLU A 103 12.25 1.45 7.33
CA GLU A 103 12.76 0.08 7.20
C GLU A 103 11.93 -0.78 6.24
N VAL A 104 10.70 -0.37 5.92
CA VAL A 104 9.83 -1.10 4.99
C VAL A 104 9.95 -0.46 3.60
N PRO A 105 10.35 -1.22 2.57
CA PRO A 105 10.44 -0.72 1.20
C PRO A 105 9.13 -0.10 0.71
N ALA A 106 9.20 0.95 -0.10
CA ALA A 106 8.03 1.73 -0.52
C ALA A 106 6.98 0.90 -1.31
N ASP A 107 7.43 -0.07 -2.11
CA ASP A 107 6.59 -1.03 -2.82
C ASP A 107 5.89 -2.01 -1.88
N VAL A 108 6.57 -2.41 -0.79
CA VAL A 108 5.98 -3.23 0.28
C VAL A 108 4.95 -2.40 1.03
N VAL A 109 5.25 -1.17 1.44
CA VAL A 109 4.29 -0.24 2.07
C VAL A 109 3.02 -0.12 1.23
N GLN A 110 3.17 0.10 -0.08
CA GLN A 110 2.02 0.17 -0.98
C GLN A 110 1.21 -1.12 -0.98
N SER A 111 1.88 -2.28 -1.09
CA SER A 111 1.22 -3.59 -1.10
C SER A 111 0.47 -3.87 0.21
N LEU A 112 1.02 -3.45 1.36
CA LEU A 112 0.36 -3.57 2.66
C LEU A 112 -0.89 -2.69 2.75
N LEU A 113 -0.81 -1.44 2.27
CA LEU A 113 -1.96 -0.53 2.25
C LEU A 113 -3.06 -1.03 1.30
N GLU A 114 -2.70 -1.51 0.10
CA GLU A 114 -3.66 -2.11 -0.82
C GLU A 114 -4.34 -3.34 -0.21
N ARG A 115 -3.60 -4.15 0.55
CA ARG A 115 -4.16 -5.29 1.29
C ARG A 115 -5.12 -4.83 2.39
N MET A 116 -4.79 -3.76 3.11
CA MET A 116 -5.68 -3.17 4.12
C MET A 116 -7.00 -2.69 3.49
N THR A 117 -6.94 -1.99 2.34
CA THR A 117 -8.15 -1.57 1.61
C THR A 117 -8.99 -2.77 1.18
N ALA A 118 -8.38 -3.81 0.61
CA ALA A 118 -9.12 -5.02 0.20
C ALA A 118 -9.79 -5.72 1.41
N ASN A 119 -9.16 -5.66 2.59
CA ASN A 119 -9.75 -6.17 3.81
C ASN A 119 -10.89 -5.29 4.32
N ASP A 120 -10.77 -3.96 4.24
CA ASP A 120 -11.85 -3.04 4.62
C ASP A 120 -13.10 -3.23 3.75
N GLU A 121 -12.92 -3.42 2.43
CA GLU A 121 -14.01 -3.78 1.51
C GLU A 121 -14.68 -5.10 1.93
N ARG A 122 -13.88 -6.14 2.19
CA ARG A 122 -14.39 -7.45 2.66
C ARG A 122 -15.09 -7.35 4.02
N ILE A 123 -14.58 -6.54 4.93
CA ILE A 123 -15.21 -6.29 6.24
C ILE A 123 -16.58 -5.65 6.03
N GLY A 124 -16.69 -4.65 5.15
CA GLY A 124 -17.96 -4.04 4.78
C GLY A 124 -18.97 -5.07 4.26
N GLU A 125 -18.56 -5.89 3.29
CA GLU A 125 -19.41 -6.97 2.74
C GLU A 125 -19.89 -7.97 3.81
N LEU A 126 -19.01 -8.35 4.74
CA LEU A 126 -19.35 -9.27 5.82
C LEU A 126 -20.28 -8.64 6.85
N MET A 127 -20.10 -7.35 7.16
CA MET A 127 -20.95 -6.61 8.10
C MET A 127 -22.35 -6.35 7.56
N ASP A 128 -22.51 -6.22 6.24
CA ASP A 128 -23.80 -6.13 5.56
C ASP A 128 -24.51 -7.50 5.44
N GLY A 129 -23.81 -8.59 5.77
CA GLY A 129 -24.33 -9.95 5.75
C GLY A 129 -25.48 -10.15 6.74
N ARG A 130 -26.54 -10.83 6.30
CA ARG A 130 -27.64 -11.23 7.18
C ARG A 130 -27.17 -12.26 8.20
N VAL A 131 -27.57 -12.05 9.45
CA VAL A 131 -27.42 -13.00 10.56
C VAL A 131 -28.62 -13.94 10.57
N GLU A 132 -28.36 -15.24 10.56
CA GLU A 132 -29.39 -16.28 10.62
C GLU A 132 -29.18 -17.17 11.86
N SER A 133 -30.28 -17.61 12.45
CA SER A 133 -30.24 -18.49 13.63
C SER A 133 -30.21 -19.95 13.22
N GLY A 134 -29.41 -20.74 13.95
CA GLY A 134 -29.30 -22.17 13.74
C GLY A 134 -30.46 -22.94 14.36
N TRP A 135 -30.61 -24.21 13.98
CA TRP A 135 -31.61 -25.10 14.59
C TRP A 135 -31.26 -25.43 16.05
N PHE A 136 -29.97 -25.55 16.38
CA PHE A 136 -29.47 -25.98 17.70
C PHE A 136 -28.48 -24.99 18.35
N SER A 137 -28.24 -23.85 17.70
CA SER A 137 -27.25 -22.82 18.08
C SER A 137 -27.86 -21.42 17.90
N GLU A 138 -27.26 -20.41 18.54
CA GLU A 138 -27.71 -19.02 18.41
C GLU A 138 -27.63 -18.52 16.96
N PHE A 139 -26.60 -18.98 16.24
CA PHE A 139 -26.35 -18.66 14.83
C PHE A 139 -26.21 -19.93 14.00
N ASP A 140 -26.57 -19.85 12.72
CA ASP A 140 -26.32 -20.95 11.79
C ASP A 140 -24.83 -21.05 11.42
N GLU A 141 -24.44 -22.16 10.80
CA GLU A 141 -23.03 -22.43 10.47
C GLU A 141 -22.44 -21.37 9.51
N ASP A 142 -23.26 -20.81 8.61
CA ASP A 142 -22.83 -19.77 7.67
C ASP A 142 -22.57 -18.44 8.38
N THR A 143 -23.46 -18.02 9.29
CA THR A 143 -23.23 -16.85 10.14
C THR A 143 -21.97 -17.03 10.99
N GLU A 144 -21.79 -18.19 11.62
CA GLU A 144 -20.56 -18.45 12.40
C GLU A 144 -19.29 -18.41 11.53
N ALA A 145 -19.36 -18.92 10.29
CA ALA A 145 -18.25 -18.85 9.35
C ALA A 145 -17.95 -17.40 8.95
N LYS A 146 -18.97 -16.57 8.69
CA LYS A 146 -18.82 -15.13 8.39
C LYS A 146 -18.22 -14.37 9.56
N VAL A 147 -18.64 -14.66 10.80
CA VAL A 147 -18.05 -14.07 12.01
C VAL A 147 -16.57 -14.41 12.13
N ARG A 148 -16.18 -15.67 11.87
CA ARG A 148 -14.76 -16.08 11.85
C ARG A 148 -13.97 -15.34 10.76
N GLN A 149 -14.54 -15.18 9.57
CA GLN A 149 -13.90 -14.43 8.49
C GLN A 149 -13.75 -12.94 8.81
N LEU A 150 -14.76 -12.33 9.44
CA LEU A 150 -14.73 -10.94 9.88
C LEU A 150 -13.63 -10.72 10.91
N ALA A 151 -13.56 -11.59 11.92
CA ALA A 151 -12.50 -11.54 12.94
C ALA A 151 -11.10 -11.70 12.32
N ALA A 152 -10.95 -12.59 11.34
CA ALA A 152 -9.68 -12.79 10.64
C ALA A 152 -9.25 -11.54 9.84
N ALA A 153 -10.17 -10.91 9.09
CA ALA A 153 -9.88 -9.71 8.32
C ALA A 153 -9.49 -8.52 9.22
N LEU A 154 -10.21 -8.34 10.34
CA LEU A 154 -9.87 -7.32 11.35
C LEU A 154 -8.50 -7.55 11.97
N ALA A 155 -8.19 -8.79 12.35
CA ALA A 155 -6.90 -9.15 12.91
C ALA A 155 -5.75 -8.94 11.92
N GLU A 156 -5.96 -9.29 10.64
CA GLU A 156 -4.97 -9.06 9.60
C GLU A 156 -4.68 -7.55 9.40
N ASN A 157 -5.69 -6.68 9.38
CA ASN A 157 -5.48 -5.23 9.29
C ASN A 157 -4.66 -4.69 10.47
N TYR A 158 -4.87 -5.22 11.67
CA TYR A 158 -4.02 -4.86 12.82
C TYR A 158 -2.55 -5.28 12.63
N ILE A 159 -2.30 -6.47 12.07
CA ILE A 159 -0.95 -6.97 11.80
C ILE A 159 -0.27 -6.15 10.71
N LEU A 160 -0.98 -5.84 9.61
CA LEU A 160 -0.50 -4.98 8.52
C LEU A 160 -0.12 -3.60 9.04
N PHE A 161 -0.98 -3.01 9.87
CA PHE A 161 -0.72 -1.73 10.53
C PHE A 161 0.52 -1.77 11.42
N CYS A 162 0.70 -2.81 12.23
CA CYS A 162 1.91 -2.98 13.04
C CYS A 162 3.16 -3.11 12.15
N SER A 163 3.04 -3.84 11.04
CA SER A 163 4.16 -4.09 10.12
C SER A 163 4.61 -2.80 9.42
N LEU A 164 3.67 -1.93 9.05
CA LEU A 164 3.97 -0.57 8.56
C LEU A 164 4.76 0.26 9.58
N GLN A 165 4.63 -0.03 10.88
CA GLN A 165 5.39 0.61 11.96
C GLN A 165 6.71 -0.10 12.30
N GLY A 166 7.13 -1.10 11.52
CA GLY A 166 8.30 -1.93 11.81
C GLY A 166 8.09 -2.93 12.95
N ARG A 167 6.84 -3.16 13.37
CA ARG A 167 6.49 -4.09 14.44
C ARG A 167 5.90 -5.35 13.83
N ASN A 168 6.47 -6.51 14.12
CA ASN A 168 5.86 -7.79 13.78
C ASN A 168 5.30 -8.46 15.05
N PRO A 169 3.98 -8.35 15.32
CA PRO A 169 3.37 -8.94 16.50
C PRO A 169 3.30 -10.48 16.43
N LEU A 170 3.48 -11.06 15.25
CA LEU A 170 3.43 -12.50 15.04
C LEU A 170 4.85 -13.06 14.90
N ILE A 171 5.43 -13.42 16.04
CA ILE A 171 6.59 -14.29 16.07
C ILE A 171 6.11 -15.70 15.68
N ARG A 172 6.74 -16.28 14.65
CA ARG A 172 6.38 -17.53 13.92
C ARG A 172 5.45 -18.50 14.67
N PRO A 173 4.45 -19.10 14.00
CA PRO A 173 3.58 -20.09 14.62
C PRO A 173 4.40 -21.23 15.22
N ALA A 174 4.15 -21.54 16.50
CA ALA A 174 4.68 -22.75 17.11
C ALA A 174 4.05 -23.99 16.44
N LYS A 175 4.67 -25.17 16.57
CA LYS A 175 4.05 -26.43 16.12
C LYS A 175 2.79 -26.71 16.95
N GLY A 176 1.62 -26.49 16.35
CA GLY A 176 0.30 -26.71 16.93
C GLY A 176 -0.32 -25.48 17.60
N HIS A 177 -1.63 -25.52 17.87
CA HIS A 177 -2.34 -24.40 18.51
C HIS A 177 -2.42 -24.61 20.02
N LYS A 178 -1.64 -23.86 20.79
CA LYS A 178 -1.71 -23.87 22.27
C LYS A 178 -2.27 -22.57 22.83
N THR A 179 -2.19 -21.49 22.06
CA THR A 179 -2.63 -20.15 22.41
C THR A 179 -3.46 -19.54 21.28
N LEU A 180 -4.23 -18.48 21.58
CA LEU A 180 -4.90 -17.70 20.53
C LEU A 180 -3.90 -17.10 19.54
N ALA A 181 -2.69 -16.76 20.00
CA ALA A 181 -1.62 -16.29 19.12
C ALA A 181 -1.25 -17.35 18.07
N ASP A 182 -1.23 -18.64 18.44
CA ASP A 182 -0.96 -19.73 17.48
C ASP A 182 -2.08 -19.91 16.45
N VAL A 183 -3.34 -19.66 16.84
CA VAL A 183 -4.49 -19.71 15.93
C VAL A 183 -4.46 -18.53 14.96
N ILE A 184 -4.20 -17.32 15.46
CA ILE A 184 -4.07 -16.12 14.61
C ILE A 184 -2.86 -16.26 13.68
N ALA A 185 -1.73 -16.75 14.19
CA ALA A 185 -0.53 -16.96 13.40
C ALA A 185 -0.76 -17.99 12.28
N SER A 186 -1.50 -19.07 12.52
CA SER A 186 -1.78 -20.06 11.46
C SER A 186 -2.68 -19.50 10.37
N VAL A 187 -3.71 -18.73 10.72
CA VAL A 187 -4.55 -18.05 9.73
C VAL A 187 -3.75 -17.02 8.95
N TYR A 188 -2.85 -16.30 9.64
CA TYR A 188 -2.02 -15.28 9.02
C TYR A 188 -0.99 -15.86 8.07
N VAL A 189 -0.39 -17.03 8.34
CA VAL A 189 0.57 -17.68 7.42
C VAL A 189 -0.06 -18.02 6.07
N GLU A 190 -1.37 -18.26 6.05
CA GLU A 190 -2.12 -18.49 4.81
C GLU A 190 -2.49 -17.18 4.08
N SER A 191 -2.28 -16.02 4.71
CA SER A 191 -2.55 -14.74 4.09
C SER A 191 -1.49 -14.38 3.03
N PRO A 192 -1.89 -13.78 1.89
CA PRO A 192 -0.97 -13.10 0.97
C PRO A 192 -0.04 -12.07 1.66
N ALA A 193 -0.49 -11.46 2.76
CA ALA A 193 0.30 -10.52 3.55
C ALA A 193 1.54 -11.15 4.19
N PHE A 194 1.50 -12.46 4.50
CA PHE A 194 2.61 -13.15 5.13
C PHE A 194 3.87 -13.08 4.26
N ALA A 195 3.72 -13.31 2.96
CA ALA A 195 4.82 -13.25 2.00
C ALA A 195 5.35 -11.82 1.82
N LEU A 196 4.47 -10.81 1.89
CA LEU A 196 4.87 -9.41 1.79
C LEU A 196 5.74 -8.95 2.97
N ILE A 197 5.50 -9.49 4.16
CA ILE A 197 6.18 -9.08 5.40
C ILE A 197 7.38 -9.98 5.74
N ASN A 198 7.34 -11.26 5.35
CA ASN A 198 8.35 -12.26 5.73
C ASN A 198 9.11 -12.84 4.53
N GLY A 199 8.78 -12.43 3.31
CA GLY A 199 9.51 -12.83 2.11
C GLY A 199 10.92 -12.22 2.05
N PRO A 200 11.83 -12.77 1.24
CA PRO A 200 13.09 -12.11 0.96
C PRO A 200 12.78 -10.76 0.31
N HIS A 201 13.05 -9.67 1.03
CA HIS A 201 13.27 -8.39 0.39
C HIS A 201 14.64 -8.50 -0.26
N ASP A 202 14.68 -8.71 -1.59
CA ASP A 202 15.92 -8.70 -2.35
C ASP A 202 16.54 -7.29 -2.25
N ALA A 203 17.24 -7.06 -1.14
CA ALA A 203 18.17 -5.98 -0.98
C ALA A 203 19.43 -6.36 -1.75
N ASP A 204 19.73 -5.54 -2.76
CA ASP A 204 20.97 -5.53 -3.54
C ASP A 204 21.28 -6.74 -4.43
N GLY A 205 20.97 -6.55 -5.72
CA GLY A 205 21.75 -7.09 -6.83
C GLY A 205 23.15 -6.46 -6.90
N SER A 206 23.93 -6.58 -5.83
CA SER A 206 25.37 -6.39 -5.88
C SER A 206 25.97 -7.64 -6.52
N ALA A 207 26.14 -7.60 -7.83
CA ALA A 207 27.00 -8.55 -8.53
C ALA A 207 28.41 -8.41 -7.95
N GLU A 208 28.82 -9.34 -7.11
CA GLU A 208 30.20 -9.51 -6.69
C GLU A 208 30.98 -10.05 -7.90
N GLU A 209 31.54 -9.13 -8.69
CA GLU A 209 32.58 -9.46 -9.66
C GLU A 209 33.79 -9.98 -8.87
N ALA A 210 33.96 -11.30 -8.88
CA ALA A 210 35.19 -11.95 -8.46
C ALA A 210 36.32 -11.48 -9.38
N GLN A 211 37.11 -10.52 -8.90
CA GLN A 211 38.37 -10.13 -9.54
C GLN A 211 39.42 -11.22 -9.30
N ASP A 212 39.98 -11.67 -10.41
CA ASP A 212 41.21 -12.45 -10.52
C ASP A 212 42.30 -11.94 -9.59
N THR A 213 42.90 -12.85 -8.83
CA THR A 213 44.27 -12.66 -8.32
C THR A 213 45.17 -13.68 -9.01
N GLU A 214 45.88 -13.17 -10.03
CA GLU A 214 47.06 -13.80 -10.61
C GLU A 214 48.08 -14.12 -9.50
N GLY A 215 48.39 -15.40 -9.35
CA GLY A 215 49.55 -15.86 -8.59
C GLY A 215 50.81 -15.75 -9.45
N VAL A 216 51.57 -14.67 -9.29
CA VAL A 216 52.98 -14.57 -9.67
C VAL A 216 53.82 -14.48 -8.41
N ALA A 217 54.46 -15.59 -8.05
CA ALA A 217 55.85 -15.73 -7.57
C ALA A 217 56.03 -17.11 -6.93
#